data_AF-A0A952NRA0-F1
#
_entry.id   AF-A0A952NRA0-F1
#
_cell.length_a   1.000
_cell.length_b   1.000
_cell.length_c   1.000
_cell.angle_alpha   90.00
_cell.angle_beta   90.00
_cell.angle_gamma   90.00
#
_symmetry.space_group_name_H-M   'P 1'
#
loop_
_entity.id
_entity.type
_entity.pdbx_description
1 polymer ?
#
loop_
_entity_poly.entity_id
_entity_poly.type
_entity_poly.pdbx_seq_one_letter_code
_entity_poly.pdbx_strand_id
1 'polypeptide(L)'
;MKSAKTLTSLLLLVQAADILLHVSTGQVEWVRILASLILAGWALVAMRQPTGRGWLALLAYLGLNGWFVVQNGITNPEQGGALRITLLVLVLISSLLAVALIKRRK
;
A
#
# COMPACT_ATOMS: atom_id res chain seq x y z
N MET A 1 2.77 -10.86 20.55
CA MET A 1 3.90 -10.20 19.86
C MET A 1 4.27 -10.80 18.50
N LYS A 2 4.36 -12.14 18.32
CA LYS A 2 4.74 -12.77 17.03
C LYS A 2 3.84 -12.35 15.84
N SER A 3 2.51 -12.31 16.05
CA SER A 3 1.54 -11.92 15.00
C SER A 3 1.72 -10.50 14.46
N ALA A 4 2.02 -9.50 15.29
CA ALA A 4 2.17 -8.12 14.82
C ALA A 4 3.44 -7.94 13.98
N LYS A 5 4.55 -8.59 14.36
CA LYS A 5 5.79 -8.59 13.57
C LYS A 5 5.57 -9.24 12.21
N THR A 6 4.90 -10.39 12.17
CA THR A 6 4.55 -11.06 10.90
C THR A 6 3.69 -10.17 10.00
N LEU A 7 2.64 -9.52 10.55
CA LEU A 7 1.80 -8.61 9.78
C LEU A 7 2.59 -7.41 9.23
N THR A 8 3.47 -6.82 10.04
CA THR A 8 4.38 -5.77 9.58
C THR A 8 5.28 -6.26 8.46
N SER A 9 5.96 -7.40 8.62
CA SER A 9 6.84 -7.95 7.59
C SER A 9 6.11 -8.21 6.27
N LEU A 10 4.91 -8.80 6.33
CA LEU A 10 4.08 -9.03 5.15
C LEU A 10 3.68 -7.71 4.49
N LEU A 11 3.24 -6.72 5.28
CA LEU A 11 2.86 -5.41 4.76
C LEU A 11 4.04 -4.71 4.07
N LEU A 12 5.23 -4.76 4.66
CA LEU A 12 6.45 -4.20 4.09
C LEU A 12 6.88 -4.91 2.81
N LEU A 13 6.77 -6.24 2.75
CA LEU A 13 7.05 -7.01 1.54
C LEU A 13 6.10 -6.60 0.41
N VAL A 14 4.81 -6.42 0.70
CA VAL A 14 3.82 -5.96 -0.29
C VAL A 14 4.14 -4.54 -0.77
N GLN A 15 4.52 -3.62 0.13
CA GLN A 15 4.88 -2.25 -0.27
C GLN A 15 6.16 -2.23 -1.11
N ALA A 16 7.16 -3.05 -0.75
CA ALA A 16 8.40 -3.17 -1.51
C ALA A 16 8.12 -3.75 -2.91
N ALA A 17 7.28 -4.77 -3.01
CA ALA A 17 6.87 -5.34 -4.29
C ALA A 17 6.14 -4.31 -5.17
N ASP A 18 5.20 -3.53 -4.61
CA ASP A 18 4.51 -2.48 -5.35
C ASP A 18 5.50 -1.43 -5.91
N ILE A 19 6.41 -0.92 -5.07
CA ILE A 19 7.44 0.04 -5.49
C ILE A 19 8.35 -0.55 -6.56
N LEU A 20 8.79 -1.80 -6.39
CA LEU A 20 9.63 -2.48 -7.38
C LEU A 20 8.93 -2.64 -8.72
N LEU A 21 7.62 -2.93 -8.74
CA LEU A 21 6.85 -3.02 -9.99
C LEU A 21 6.83 -1.68 -10.73
N HIS A 22 6.65 -0.56 -10.03
CA HIS A 22 6.72 0.78 -10.64
C HIS A 22 8.07 1.12 -11.22
N VAL A 23 9.14 0.83 -10.46
CA VAL A 23 10.50 1.17 -10.87
C VAL A 23 10.97 0.28 -12.02
N SER A 24 10.68 -1.02 -11.96
CA SER A 24 11.14 -2.01 -12.95
C SER A 24 10.40 -1.97 -14.28
N THR A 25 9.15 -1.48 -14.30
CA THR A 25 8.37 -1.37 -15.54
C THR A 25 8.58 -0.04 -16.27
N GLY A 26 9.37 0.89 -15.71
CA GLY A 26 9.56 2.23 -16.26
C GLY A 26 8.32 3.12 -16.19
N GLN A 27 7.18 2.59 -15.73
CA GLN A 27 5.94 3.32 -15.49
C GLN A 27 5.99 3.90 -14.09
N VAL A 28 6.76 4.98 -13.91
CA VAL A 28 6.97 5.60 -12.60
C VAL A 28 5.71 6.35 -12.16
N GLU A 29 4.79 5.63 -11.53
CA GLU A 29 3.56 6.15 -10.96
C GLU A 29 3.85 6.75 -9.56
N TRP A 30 4.45 7.95 -9.51
CA TRP A 30 4.93 8.59 -8.27
C TRP A 30 3.90 8.65 -7.13
N VAL A 31 2.62 8.86 -7.46
CA VAL A 31 1.52 8.89 -6.49
C VAL A 31 1.39 7.54 -5.76
N ARG A 32 1.59 6.42 -6.47
CA ARG A 32 1.51 5.09 -5.88
C ARG A 32 2.75 4.78 -5.04
N ILE A 33 3.93 5.15 -5.52
CA ILE A 33 5.18 5.04 -4.74
C ILE A 33 5.02 5.80 -3.42
N LEU A 34 4.54 7.04 -3.46
CA LEU A 34 4.30 7.85 -2.27
C LEU A 34 3.27 7.20 -1.32
N ALA A 35 2.16 6.68 -1.86
CA ALA A 35 1.18 5.96 -1.06
C ALA A 35 1.82 4.78 -0.32
N SER A 36 2.57 3.95 -1.04
CA SER A 36 3.24 2.77 -0.50
C SER A 36 4.28 3.14 0.55
N LEU A 37 5.06 4.22 0.35
CA LEU A 37 6.01 4.74 1.33
C LEU A 37 5.33 5.22 2.62
N ILE A 38 4.19 5.91 2.53
CA ILE A 38 3.42 6.36 3.71
C ILE A 38 2.99 5.15 4.54
N LEU A 39 2.43 4.13 3.90
CA LEU A 39 1.93 2.95 4.60
C LEU A 39 3.08 2.12 5.20
N ALA A 40 4.19 1.94 4.47
CA ALA A 40 5.37 1.25 4.96
C ALA A 40 6.03 2.00 6.13
N GLY A 41 6.16 3.33 6.02
CA GLY A 41 6.71 4.19 7.05
C GLY A 41 5.92 4.08 8.36
N TRP A 42 4.59 4.13 8.27
CA TRP A 42 3.75 3.87 9.44
C TRP A 42 3.95 2.46 10.00
N ALA A 43 3.97 1.42 9.16
CA ALA A 43 4.13 0.04 9.59
C ALA A 43 5.45 -0.19 10.36
N LEU A 44 6.54 0.47 9.95
CA LEU A 44 7.83 0.45 10.64
C LEU A 44 7.75 1.10 12.04
N VAL A 45 7.07 2.24 12.16
CA VAL A 45 6.86 2.90 13.47
C VAL A 45 5.98 2.01 14.36
N ALA A 46 4.91 1.46 13.79
CA ALA A 46 4.00 0.53 14.46
C ALA A 46 4.70 -0.77 14.90
N MET A 47 5.86 -1.12 14.33
CA MET A 47 6.68 -2.26 14.77
C MET A 47 7.37 -1.99 16.11
N ARG A 48 7.75 -0.74 16.37
CA ARG A 48 8.48 -0.33 17.58
C ARG A 48 7.53 -0.01 18.73
N GLN A 49 6.43 0.69 18.43
CA GLN A 49 5.48 1.14 19.45
C GLN A 49 4.04 1.21 18.90
N PRO A 50 3.00 1.03 19.74
CA PRO A 50 1.62 1.33 19.37
C PRO A 50 1.49 2.77 18.85
N THR A 51 0.71 2.97 17.81
CA THR A 51 0.42 4.31 17.29
C THR A 51 -1.06 4.44 16.99
N GLY A 52 -1.70 5.52 17.47
CA GLY A 52 -3.07 5.87 17.10
C GLY A 52 -3.22 6.34 15.64
N ARG A 53 -2.13 6.38 14.88
CA ARG A 53 -2.04 6.98 13.53
C ARG A 53 -2.28 5.99 12.38
N GLY A 54 -2.55 4.72 12.67
CA GLY A 54 -2.67 3.71 11.61
C GLY A 54 -3.86 3.93 10.67
N TRP A 55 -4.98 4.41 11.20
CA TRP A 55 -6.12 4.80 10.35
C TRP A 55 -5.78 5.98 9.44
N LEU A 56 -5.02 6.97 9.94
CA LEU A 56 -4.57 8.10 9.12
C LEU A 56 -3.64 7.64 7.99
N ALA A 57 -2.71 6.73 8.28
CA ALA A 57 -1.82 6.17 7.25
C ALA A 57 -2.60 5.36 6.20
N LEU A 58 -3.57 4.55 6.63
CA LEU A 58 -4.43 3.79 5.71
C LEU A 58 -5.31 4.71 4.85
N LEU A 59 -5.90 5.76 5.44
CA LEU A 59 -6.70 6.73 4.69
C LEU A 59 -5.85 7.50 3.67
N ALA A 60 -4.63 7.91 4.03
CA ALA A 60 -3.70 8.53 3.10
C ALA A 60 -3.32 7.58 1.95
N TYR A 61 -3.00 6.33 2.27
CA TYR A 61 -2.71 5.29 1.27
C TYR A 61 -3.87 5.08 0.30
N LEU A 62 -5.10 4.91 0.81
CA LEU A 62 -6.30 4.72 0.00
C LEU A 62 -6.65 5.97 -0.82
N GLY A 63 -6.52 7.16 -0.21
CA GLY A 63 -6.78 8.43 -0.88
C GLY A 63 -5.85 8.66 -2.07
N LEU A 64 -4.56 8.37 -1.91
CA LEU A 64 -3.58 8.51 -3.00
C LEU A 64 -3.80 7.45 -4.10
N ASN A 65 -4.09 6.19 -3.75
CA ASN A 65 -4.42 5.19 -4.76
C ASN A 65 -5.76 5.49 -5.48
N GLY A 66 -6.75 6.00 -4.76
CA GLY A 66 -8.00 6.48 -5.35
C GLY A 66 -7.78 7.67 -6.29
N TRP A 67 -6.98 8.65 -5.86
CA TRP A 67 -6.56 9.77 -6.69
C TRP A 67 -5.85 9.30 -7.97
N PHE A 68 -4.95 8.34 -7.85
CA PHE A 68 -4.28 7.74 -9.00
C PHE A 68 -5.28 7.15 -10.01
N VAL A 69 -6.29 6.41 -9.53
CA VAL A 69 -7.34 5.83 -10.39
C VAL A 69 -8.21 6.90 -11.05
N VAL A 70 -8.53 7.99 -10.33
CA VAL A 70 -9.27 9.13 -10.91
C VAL A 70 -8.49 9.78 -12.06
N GLN A 71 -7.17 9.90 -11.92
CA GLN A 71 -6.32 10.53 -12.93
C GLN A 71 -6.03 9.62 -14.14
N ASN A 72 -5.86 8.31 -13.92
CA ASN A 72 -5.32 7.38 -14.92
C ASN A 72 -6.32 6.28 -15.37
N GLY A 73 -7.51 6.26 -14.78
CA GLY A 73 -8.53 5.24 -15.01
C GLY A 73 -8.25 3.90 -14.32
N ILE A 74 -9.25 3.02 -14.35
CA ILE A 74 -9.15 1.64 -13.83
C ILE A 74 -8.52 0.66 -14.83
N THR A 75 -8.34 1.08 -16.08
CA THR A 75 -7.69 0.33 -17.16
C THR A 75 -6.30 0.89 -17.44
N ASN A 76 -5.43 0.06 -18.01
CA ASN A 76 -4.07 0.43 -18.41
C ASN A 76 -3.97 0.52 -19.94
N PRO A 77 -3.88 1.74 -20.51
CA PRO A 77 -3.70 1.93 -21.96
C PRO A 77 -2.46 1.21 -22.51
N GLU A 78 -1.38 1.18 -21.75
CA GLU A 78 -0.10 0.55 -22.11
C GLU A 78 -0.19 -0.99 -22.19
N GLN A 79 -1.28 -1.57 -21.69
CA GLN A 79 -1.57 -3.00 -21.74
C GLN A 79 -2.81 -3.29 -22.58
N GLY A 80 -3.04 -2.49 -23.63
CA GLY A 80 -4.19 -2.67 -24.54
C GLY A 80 -5.54 -2.43 -23.87
N GLY A 81 -5.58 -1.59 -22.83
CA GLY A 81 -6.80 -1.29 -22.08
C GLY A 81 -7.19 -2.34 -21.05
N ALA A 82 -6.30 -3.28 -20.71
CA ALA A 82 -6.54 -4.28 -19.67
C ALA A 82 -6.84 -3.62 -18.30
N LEU A 83 -7.61 -4.29 -17.45
CA LEU A 83 -7.85 -3.83 -16.08
C LEU A 83 -6.54 -3.79 -15.28
N ARG A 84 -6.39 -2.78 -14.43
CA ARG A 84 -5.26 -2.63 -13.49
C ARG A 84 -5.36 -3.62 -12.31
N ILE A 85 -5.49 -4.91 -12.60
CA ILE A 85 -5.71 -5.98 -11.59
C ILE A 85 -4.61 -5.96 -10.53
N THR A 86 -3.34 -5.80 -10.94
CA THR A 86 -2.22 -5.73 -10.01
C THR A 86 -2.38 -4.60 -8.99
N LEU A 87 -2.83 -3.42 -9.42
CA LEU A 87 -3.15 -2.31 -8.51
C LEU A 87 -4.25 -2.71 -7.54
N LEU A 88 -5.37 -3.22 -8.03
CA LEU A 88 -6.53 -3.56 -7.21
C LEU A 88 -6.19 -4.60 -6.15
N VAL A 89 -5.43 -5.64 -6.53
CA VAL A 89 -5.00 -6.72 -5.63
C VAL A 89 -4.04 -6.20 -4.56
N LEU A 90 -3.04 -5.40 -4.94
CA LEU A 90 -2.07 -4.85 -3.97
C LEU A 90 -2.72 -3.88 -3.00
N VAL A 91 -3.64 -3.03 -3.47
CA VAL A 91 -4.43 -2.12 -2.61
C VAL A 91 -5.29 -2.91 -1.63
N LEU A 92 -5.97 -3.96 -2.10
CA LEU A 92 -6.80 -4.81 -1.24
C LEU A 92 -5.96 -5.51 -0.16
N ILE A 93 -4.89 -6.20 -0.55
CA ILE A 93 -4.02 -6.92 0.38
C ILE A 93 -3.40 -5.97 1.41
N SER A 94 -2.88 -4.82 0.96
CA SER A 94 -2.29 -3.81 1.83
C SER A 94 -3.31 -3.28 2.85
N SER A 95 -4.54 -3.04 2.40
CA SER A 95 -5.62 -2.57 3.27
C SER A 95 -6.00 -3.59 4.34
N LEU A 96 -6.13 -4.87 3.95
CA LEU A 96 -6.45 -5.94 4.89
C LEU A 96 -5.34 -6.14 5.94
N LEU A 97 -4.07 -6.14 5.49
CA LEU A 97 -2.91 -6.24 6.38
C LEU A 97 -2.81 -5.02 7.31
N ALA A 98 -3.04 -3.81 6.80
CA ALA A 98 -3.03 -2.59 7.59
C ALA A 98 -4.15 -2.62 8.66
N VAL A 99 -5.38 -2.96 8.30
CA VAL A 99 -6.50 -3.09 9.26
C VAL A 99 -6.19 -4.14 10.33
N ALA A 100 -5.65 -5.30 9.94
CA ALA A 100 -5.26 -6.35 10.88
C ALA A 100 -4.17 -5.85 11.85
N LEU A 101 -3.17 -5.13 11.34
CA LEU A 101 -2.09 -4.56 12.16
C LEU A 101 -2.61 -3.47 13.11
N ILE A 102 -3.48 -2.58 12.63
CA ILE A 102 -4.14 -1.54 13.44
C ILE A 102 -4.90 -2.19 14.61
N LYS A 103 -5.73 -3.20 14.34
CA LYS A 103 -6.50 -3.90 15.38
C LYS A 103 -5.61 -4.61 16.41
N ARG A 104 -4.43 -5.07 16.00
CA ARG A 104 -3.44 -5.74 16.88
C ARG A 104 -2.57 -4.77 17.67
N ARG A 105 -2.51 -3.49 17.28
CA ARG A 105 -1.64 -2.44 17.86
C ARG A 105 -2.43 -1.28 18.47
N LYS A 106 -3.76 -1.42 18.60
CA LYS A 106 -4.58 -0.56 19.45
C LYS A 106 -4.22 -0.75 20.92
#